data_AF-A0A844CQP5-F1
#
_entry.id   AF-A0A844CQP5-F1
#
_cell.length_a   1.000
_cell.length_b   1.000
_cell.length_c   1.000
_cell.angle_alpha   90.00
_cell.angle_beta   90.00
_cell.angle_gamma   90.00
#
_symmetry.space_group_name_H-M   'P 1'
#
loop_
_entity.id
_entity.type
_entity.pdbx_description
1 polymer ?
#
loop_
_entity_poly.entity_id
_entity_poly.type
_entity_poly.pdbx_seq_one_letter_code
_entity_poly.pdbx_strand_id
1 'polypeptide(L)'
;MIQGDRNKPLALIALIAVQSLCAAFFLWDVVDDLGPNGLRALANLHIAIETIAALALVSAIVYEVRALMALLRRKAHLENQVSIAAGAFHDIMIDHFQNWGLTAAEQDVAGFTIKGLSIAEIAEMRGSAEGTVKSQLNAIYRKAGVPGRGALLGVLVDDLMNAPLAPSVTPLRKEAS
;
A
#
# COMPACT_ATOMS: atom_id res chain seq x y z
N MET A 1 -10.49 -8.92 -19.13
CA MET A 1 -9.44 -7.95 -19.52
C MET A 1 -8.62 -7.44 -18.31
N ILE A 2 -8.38 -8.27 -17.28
CA ILE A 2 -7.57 -7.92 -16.10
C ILE A 2 -6.63 -9.09 -15.79
N GLN A 3 -5.49 -9.14 -16.46
CA GLN A 3 -4.40 -10.06 -16.14
C GLN A 3 -3.01 -9.47 -16.47
N GLY A 4 -2.96 -8.18 -16.80
CA GLY A 4 -1.77 -7.53 -17.35
C GLY A 4 -0.83 -6.85 -16.36
N ASP A 5 -1.17 -6.74 -15.07
CA ASP A 5 -0.38 -5.91 -14.13
C ASP A 5 0.59 -6.70 -13.23
N ARG A 6 0.33 -7.97 -12.93
CA ARG A 6 1.20 -8.76 -12.04
C ARG A 6 2.50 -9.20 -12.71
N ASN A 7 2.52 -9.27 -14.04
CA ASN A 7 3.68 -9.72 -14.81
C ASN A 7 4.64 -8.58 -15.18
N LYS A 8 4.21 -7.32 -15.07
CA LYS A 8 5.04 -6.14 -15.38
C LYS A 8 6.33 -6.05 -14.54
N PRO A 9 6.32 -6.25 -13.21
CA PRO A 9 7.55 -6.18 -12.43
C PRO A 9 8.49 -7.35 -12.73
N LEU A 10 7.96 -8.57 -12.92
CA LEU A 10 8.76 -9.74 -13.28
C LEU A 10 9.35 -9.63 -14.69
N ALA A 11 8.59 -9.11 -15.65
CA ALA A 11 9.07 -8.85 -17.00
C ALA A 11 10.20 -7.82 -17.01
N LEU A 12 10.07 -6.73 -16.23
CA LEU A 12 11.13 -5.73 -16.10
C LEU A 12 12.38 -6.32 -15.44
N ILE A 13 12.26 -7.10 -14.35
CA ILE A 13 13.41 -7.73 -13.69
C ILE A 13 14.12 -8.70 -14.64
N ALA A 14 13.37 -9.53 -15.38
CA ALA A 14 13.93 -10.46 -16.35
C ALA A 14 14.66 -9.71 -17.48
N LEU A 15 14.10 -8.60 -17.94
CA LEU A 15 14.67 -7.77 -18.98
C LEU A 15 15.99 -7.11 -18.50
N ILE A 16 16.01 -6.53 -17.30
CA ILE A 16 17.25 -5.99 -16.68
C ILE A 16 18.32 -7.07 -16.52
N ALA A 17 17.94 -8.28 -16.09
CA ALA A 17 18.88 -9.39 -15.90
C ALA A 17 19.51 -9.83 -17.23
N VAL A 18 18.70 -9.97 -18.28
CA VAL A 18 19.18 -10.29 -19.63
C VAL A 18 20.10 -9.18 -20.16
N GLN A 19 19.72 -7.91 -19.96
CA GLN A 19 20.53 -6.77 -20.38
C GLN A 19 21.87 -6.69 -19.65
N SER A 20 21.88 -6.93 -18.34
CA SER A 20 23.10 -6.93 -17.53
C SER A 20 24.06 -8.05 -17.97
N LEU A 21 23.51 -9.23 -18.31
CA LEU A 21 24.27 -10.34 -18.86
C LEU A 21 24.89 -9.98 -20.23
N CYS A 22 24.11 -9.34 -21.13
CA CYS A 22 24.62 -8.86 -22.41
C CYS A 22 25.72 -7.81 -22.22
N ALA A 23 25.53 -6.84 -21.32
CA ALA A 23 26.54 -5.81 -21.05
C ALA A 23 27.85 -6.41 -20.50
N ALA A 24 27.76 -7.40 -19.61
CA ALA A 24 28.93 -8.09 -19.07
C ALA A 24 29.70 -8.89 -20.14
N PHE A 25 28.97 -9.54 -21.06
CA PHE A 25 29.58 -10.27 -22.19
C PHE A 25 30.36 -9.32 -23.11
N PHE A 26 29.75 -8.21 -23.54
CA PHE A 26 30.43 -7.22 -24.37
C PHE A 26 31.63 -6.56 -23.68
N LEU A 27 31.55 -6.34 -22.37
CA LEU A 27 32.67 -5.77 -21.60
C LEU A 27 33.84 -6.75 -21.49
N TRP A 28 33.57 -8.05 -21.42
CA TRP A 28 34.58 -9.10 -21.46
C TRP A 28 35.31 -9.14 -22.81
N ASP A 29 34.57 -9.10 -23.91
CA ASP A 29 35.15 -9.12 -25.27
C ASP A 29 36.08 -7.93 -25.53
N VAL A 30 35.69 -6.71 -25.10
CA VAL A 30 36.53 -5.49 -25.21
C VAL A 30 37.84 -5.61 -24.43
N VAL A 31 37.83 -6.27 -23.26
CA VAL A 31 39.03 -6.45 -22.43
C VAL A 31 39.98 -7.47 -23.07
N ASP A 32 39.45 -8.55 -23.65
CA ASP A 32 40.25 -9.58 -24.31
C ASP A 32 40.92 -9.04 -25.59
N ASP A 33 40.20 -8.20 -26.35
CA ASP A 33 40.70 -7.52 -27.54
C ASP A 33 41.78 -6.45 -27.24
N LEU A 34 41.85 -5.94 -26.00
CA LEU A 34 42.92 -5.04 -25.54
C LEU A 34 44.24 -5.75 -25.16
N GLY A 35 44.25 -7.09 -25.15
CA GLY A 35 45.40 -7.92 -24.77
C GLY A 35 46.50 -8.07 -25.83
N PRO A 36 47.60 -8.81 -25.55
CA PRO A 36 48.84 -8.83 -26.35
C PRO A 36 48.72 -9.43 -27.77
N ASN A 37 47.56 -9.97 -28.15
CA ASN A 37 47.36 -10.69 -29.41
C ASN A 37 46.77 -9.80 -30.54
N GLY A 38 46.70 -8.49 -30.33
CA GLY A 38 46.06 -7.52 -31.22
C GLY A 38 46.79 -7.23 -32.54
N LEU A 39 46.92 -8.22 -33.43
CA LEU A 39 47.40 -7.98 -34.78
C LEU A 39 46.41 -8.48 -35.84
N ARG A 40 45.71 -7.52 -36.46
CA ARG A 40 44.94 -7.55 -37.71
C ARG A 40 43.41 -7.66 -37.57
N ALA A 41 42.79 -6.48 -37.67
CA ALA A 41 41.84 -6.21 -38.76
C ALA A 41 40.57 -7.08 -38.86
N LEU A 42 39.83 -7.24 -37.76
CA LEU A 42 38.34 -7.23 -37.75
C LEU A 42 37.79 -5.89 -37.17
N ALA A 43 38.62 -4.85 -37.30
CA ALA A 43 38.89 -3.83 -36.30
C ALA A 43 38.11 -2.50 -36.43
N ASN A 44 36.85 -2.50 -36.88
CA ASN A 44 36.02 -1.27 -36.81
C ASN A 44 34.52 -1.56 -36.65
N LEU A 45 34.03 -2.69 -37.19
CA LEU A 45 32.61 -3.02 -37.14
C LEU A 45 32.20 -3.64 -35.78
N HIS A 46 33.05 -4.50 -35.20
CA HIS A 46 32.77 -5.13 -33.89
C HIS A 46 32.72 -4.07 -32.78
N ILE A 47 33.79 -3.31 -32.57
CA ILE A 47 33.86 -2.25 -31.54
C ILE A 47 32.70 -1.24 -31.65
N ALA A 48 32.31 -0.85 -32.87
CA ALA A 48 31.18 0.06 -33.08
C ALA A 48 29.84 -0.57 -32.68
N ILE A 49 29.62 -1.84 -33.04
CA ILE A 49 28.41 -2.59 -32.68
C ILE A 49 28.33 -2.81 -31.17
N GLU A 50 29.45 -3.15 -30.52
CA GLU A 50 29.53 -3.35 -29.07
C GLU A 50 29.25 -2.06 -28.31
N THR A 51 29.82 -0.93 -28.77
CA THR A 51 29.59 0.38 -28.17
C THR A 51 28.12 0.80 -28.32
N ILE A 52 27.51 0.57 -29.49
CA ILE A 52 26.09 0.85 -29.72
C ILE A 52 25.20 -0.05 -28.84
N ALA A 53 25.56 -1.33 -28.70
CA ALA A 53 24.84 -2.28 -27.85
C ALA A 53 24.92 -1.85 -26.37
N ALA A 54 26.10 -1.50 -25.87
CA ALA A 54 26.29 -1.01 -24.50
C ALA A 54 25.47 0.27 -24.23
N LEU A 55 25.49 1.24 -25.16
CA LEU A 55 24.71 2.48 -25.03
C LEU A 55 23.19 2.23 -25.08
N ALA A 56 22.74 1.31 -25.93
CA ALA A 56 21.34 0.91 -26.00
C ALA A 56 20.88 0.25 -24.68
N LEU A 57 21.71 -0.62 -24.10
CA LEU A 57 21.44 -1.28 -22.81
C LEU A 57 21.38 -0.27 -21.67
N VAL A 58 22.36 0.64 -21.57
CA VAL A 58 22.35 1.70 -20.54
C VAL A 58 21.11 2.59 -20.68
N SER A 59 20.74 2.96 -21.91
CA SER A 59 19.56 3.79 -22.17
C SER A 59 18.26 3.08 -21.79
N ALA A 60 18.17 1.76 -22.04
CA ALA A 60 17.03 0.95 -21.65
C ALA A 60 16.90 0.80 -20.13
N ILE A 61 18.00 0.52 -19.41
CA ILE A 61 18.02 0.46 -17.94
C ILE A 61 17.54 1.79 -17.35
N VAL A 62 18.02 2.92 -17.86
CA VAL A 62 17.60 4.25 -17.39
C VAL A 62 16.10 4.48 -17.61
N TYR A 63 15.56 4.09 -18.76
CA TYR A 63 14.14 4.18 -19.06
C TYR A 63 13.30 3.31 -18.11
N GLU A 64 13.73 2.07 -17.87
CA GLU A 64 13.03 1.11 -17.00
C GLU A 64 13.05 1.53 -15.53
N VAL A 65 14.18 2.03 -15.03
CA VAL A 65 14.28 2.58 -13.67
C VAL A 65 13.34 3.77 -13.52
N ARG A 66 13.26 4.68 -14.51
CA ARG A 66 12.33 5.81 -14.47
C ARG A 66 10.87 5.36 -14.48
N ALA A 67 10.53 4.38 -15.31
CA ALA A 67 9.18 3.81 -15.37
C ALA A 67 8.80 3.12 -14.05
N LEU A 68 9.71 2.33 -13.47
CA LEU A 68 9.50 1.66 -12.18
C LEU A 68 9.30 2.68 -11.05
N MET A 69 10.12 3.73 -11.00
CA MET A 69 9.98 4.79 -9.99
C MET A 69 8.67 5.55 -10.14
N ALA A 70 8.20 5.79 -11.37
CA ALA A 70 6.88 6.39 -11.60
C ALA A 70 5.74 5.49 -11.11
N LEU A 71 5.82 4.18 -11.35
CA LEU A 71 4.84 3.20 -10.88
C LEU A 71 4.83 3.10 -9.35
N LEU A 72 6.00 3.04 -8.70
CA LEU A 72 6.12 2.96 -7.24
C LEU A 72 5.58 4.23 -6.57
N ARG A 73 5.87 5.41 -7.11
CA ARG A 73 5.31 6.69 -6.61
C ARG A 73 3.78 6.71 -6.71
N ARG A 74 3.23 6.21 -7.82
CA ARG A 74 1.77 6.13 -8.01
C ARG A 74 1.13 5.15 -7.03
N LYS A 75 1.79 4.01 -6.75
CA LYS A 75 1.34 3.03 -5.75
C LYS A 75 1.32 3.64 -4.34
N ALA A 76 2.40 4.32 -3.94
CA ALA A 76 2.48 4.99 -2.64
C ALA A 76 1.37 6.04 -2.46
N HIS A 77 1.01 6.76 -3.53
CA HIS A 77 -0.08 7.74 -3.48
C HIS A 77 -1.46 7.09 -3.27
N LEU A 78 -1.72 5.95 -3.92
CA LEU A 78 -2.97 5.19 -3.73
C LEU A 78 -3.06 4.57 -2.33
N GLU A 79 -1.97 3.99 -1.83
CA GLU A 79 -1.89 3.47 -0.45
C GLU A 79 -2.13 4.57 0.58
N ASN A 80 -1.58 5.77 0.34
CA ASN A 80 -1.78 6.92 1.23
C ASN A 80 -3.25 7.41 1.23
N GLN A 81 -3.93 7.42 0.07
CA GLN A 81 -5.34 7.82 0.00
C GLN A 81 -6.28 6.83 0.70
N VAL A 82 -6.04 5.53 0.57
CA VAL A 82 -6.84 4.50 1.28
C VAL A 82 -6.55 4.51 2.78
N SER A 83 -5.29 4.76 3.18
CA SER A 83 -4.90 4.84 4.59
C SER A 83 -5.53 6.02 5.32
N ILE A 84 -5.73 7.17 4.66
CA ILE A 84 -6.33 8.35 5.28
C ILE A 84 -7.82 8.12 5.58
N ALA A 85 -8.57 7.52 4.65
CA ALA A 85 -9.99 7.22 4.87
C ALA A 85 -10.20 6.14 5.94
N ALA A 86 -9.35 5.10 5.95
CA ALA A 86 -9.39 4.06 6.98
C ALA A 86 -9.00 4.60 8.38
N GLY A 87 -8.03 5.51 8.44
CA GLY A 87 -7.65 6.21 9.67
C GLY A 87 -8.75 7.09 10.23
N ALA A 88 -9.38 7.91 9.38
CA ALA A 88 -10.48 8.79 9.80
C ALA A 88 -11.68 8.01 10.36
N PHE A 89 -12.05 6.88 9.74
CA PHE A 89 -13.10 6.01 10.29
C PHE A 89 -12.70 5.39 11.63
N HIS A 90 -11.44 4.99 11.78
CA HIS A 90 -10.94 4.45 13.04
C HIS A 90 -11.02 5.47 14.18
N ASP A 91 -10.65 6.72 13.91
CA ASP A 91 -10.71 7.81 14.89
C ASP A 91 -12.15 8.09 15.33
N ILE A 92 -13.11 8.15 14.38
CA ILE A 92 -14.54 8.31 14.68
C ILE A 92 -15.06 7.16 15.57
N MET A 93 -14.67 5.92 15.25
CA MET A 93 -15.08 4.76 16.04
C MET A 93 -14.54 4.83 17.48
N ILE A 94 -13.28 5.20 17.66
CA ILE A 94 -12.67 5.33 18.99
C ILE A 94 -13.32 6.46 19.79
N ASP A 95 -13.64 7.60 19.16
CA ASP A 95 -14.33 8.70 19.83
C ASP A 95 -15.70 8.28 20.36
N HIS A 96 -16.50 7.58 19.56
CA HIS A 96 -17.77 6.99 20.01
C HIS A 96 -17.60 6.04 21.18
N PHE A 97 -16.61 5.14 21.10
CA PHE A 97 -16.34 4.18 22.16
C PHE A 97 -16.00 4.85 23.50
N GLN A 98 -15.25 5.95 23.45
CA GLN A 98 -14.94 6.76 24.62
C GLN A 98 -16.17 7.50 25.13
N ASN A 99 -16.95 8.13 24.24
CA ASN A 99 -18.18 8.86 24.58
C ASN A 99 -19.23 7.95 25.22
N TRP A 100 -19.35 6.69 24.78
CA TRP A 100 -20.22 5.69 25.40
C TRP A 100 -19.66 5.10 26.69
N GLY A 101 -18.42 5.40 27.06
CA GLY A 101 -17.78 4.85 28.26
C GLY A 101 -17.59 3.33 28.19
N LEU A 102 -17.19 2.83 27.01
CA LEU A 102 -16.85 1.42 26.84
C LEU A 102 -15.53 1.08 27.53
N THR A 103 -15.52 0.00 28.31
CA THR A 103 -14.30 -0.61 28.85
C THR A 103 -13.44 -1.19 27.72
N ALA A 104 -12.14 -1.42 27.95
CA ALA A 104 -11.26 -2.03 26.94
C ALA A 104 -11.84 -3.33 26.36
N ALA A 105 -12.41 -4.18 27.21
CA ALA A 105 -13.07 -5.39 26.76
C ALA A 105 -14.36 -5.13 25.93
N GLU A 106 -15.12 -4.09 26.22
CA GLU A 106 -16.28 -3.74 25.38
C GLU A 106 -15.85 -3.14 24.04
N GLN A 107 -14.77 -2.36 24.01
CA GLN A 107 -14.23 -1.76 22.78
C GLN A 107 -13.77 -2.83 21.79
N ASP A 108 -13.09 -3.87 22.25
CA ASP A 108 -12.71 -5.01 21.41
C ASP A 108 -13.94 -5.71 20.81
N VAL A 109 -14.96 -6.01 21.64
CA VAL A 109 -16.18 -6.68 21.18
C VAL A 109 -16.97 -5.81 20.20
N ALA A 110 -17.09 -4.51 20.47
CA ALA A 110 -17.71 -3.55 19.57
C ALA A 110 -16.95 -3.49 18.24
N GLY A 111 -15.62 -3.42 18.29
CA GLY A 111 -14.74 -3.39 17.11
C GLY A 111 -14.87 -4.63 16.25
N PHE A 112 -14.88 -5.83 16.83
CA PHE A 112 -15.11 -7.06 16.08
C PHE A 112 -16.53 -7.14 15.49
N THR A 113 -17.51 -6.63 16.22
CA THR A 113 -18.91 -6.59 15.76
C THR A 113 -19.07 -5.67 14.55
N ILE A 114 -18.39 -4.52 14.56
CA ILE A 114 -18.35 -3.58 13.42
C ILE A 114 -17.68 -4.24 12.21
N LYS A 115 -16.62 -5.03 12.44
CA LYS A 115 -15.93 -5.82 11.40
C LYS A 115 -16.76 -6.97 10.81
N GLY A 116 -17.98 -7.21 11.30
CA GLY A 116 -18.86 -8.23 10.72
C GLY A 116 -18.82 -9.59 11.44
N LEU A 117 -17.97 -9.78 12.44
CA LEU A 117 -17.85 -11.07 13.12
C LEU A 117 -19.13 -11.46 13.87
N SER A 118 -19.36 -12.76 13.98
CA SER A 118 -20.41 -13.39 14.78
C SER A 118 -20.01 -13.51 16.25
N ILE A 119 -20.98 -13.77 17.12
CA ILE A 119 -20.73 -13.94 18.56
C ILE A 119 -19.75 -15.10 18.82
N ALA A 120 -19.86 -16.19 18.06
CA ALA A 120 -18.98 -17.35 18.16
C ALA A 120 -17.52 -17.01 17.77
N GLU A 121 -17.32 -16.33 16.64
CA GLU A 121 -15.98 -15.90 16.19
C GLU A 121 -15.36 -14.90 17.18
N ILE A 122 -16.17 -13.98 17.74
CA ILE A 122 -15.69 -13.04 18.75
C ILE A 122 -15.29 -13.78 20.02
N ALA A 123 -16.10 -14.75 20.46
CA ALA A 123 -15.84 -15.57 21.64
C ALA A 123 -14.51 -16.35 21.49
N GLU A 124 -14.29 -16.96 20.33
CA GLU A 124 -13.06 -17.67 19.98
C GLU A 124 -11.85 -16.73 20.00
N MET A 125 -11.92 -15.61 19.27
CA MET A 125 -10.83 -14.61 19.20
C MET A 125 -10.46 -14.03 20.58
N ARG A 126 -11.43 -13.97 21.48
CA ARG A 126 -11.31 -13.39 22.83
C ARG A 126 -10.98 -14.41 23.91
N GLY A 127 -10.98 -15.71 23.60
CA GLY A 127 -10.92 -16.77 24.62
C GLY A 127 -12.01 -16.65 25.68
N SER A 128 -13.20 -16.16 25.29
CA SER A 128 -14.34 -15.90 26.18
C SER A 128 -15.52 -16.79 25.81
N ALA A 129 -16.46 -17.03 26.74
CA ALA A 129 -17.69 -17.74 26.41
C ALA A 129 -18.63 -16.86 25.55
N GLU A 130 -19.40 -17.47 24.64
CA GLU A 130 -20.40 -16.77 23.83
C GLU A 130 -21.41 -15.98 24.66
N GLY A 131 -21.82 -16.54 25.81
CA GLY A 131 -22.72 -15.86 26.76
C GLY A 131 -22.13 -14.55 27.30
N THR A 132 -20.82 -14.52 27.54
CA THR A 132 -20.09 -13.31 27.97
C THR A 132 -20.08 -12.27 26.86
N VAL A 133 -19.80 -12.66 25.61
CA VAL A 133 -19.83 -11.75 24.45
C VAL A 133 -21.24 -11.18 24.25
N LYS A 134 -22.28 -12.02 24.36
CA LYS A 134 -23.69 -11.57 24.26
C LYS A 134 -24.05 -10.58 25.37
N SER A 135 -23.61 -10.82 26.60
CA SER A 135 -23.81 -9.89 27.72
C SER A 135 -23.12 -8.55 27.48
N GLN A 136 -21.85 -8.58 27.03
CA GLN A 136 -21.10 -7.38 26.70
C GLN A 136 -21.73 -6.60 25.54
N LEU A 137 -22.24 -7.27 24.50
CA LEU A 137 -22.97 -6.61 23.42
C LEU A 137 -24.22 -5.89 23.90
N ASN A 138 -25.01 -6.52 24.78
CA ASN A 138 -26.17 -5.87 25.37
C ASN A 138 -25.78 -4.66 26.24
N ALA A 139 -24.65 -4.73 26.95
CA ALA A 139 -24.12 -3.59 27.69
C ALA A 139 -23.69 -2.46 26.75
N ILE A 140 -22.98 -2.78 25.65
CA ILE A 140 -22.57 -1.83 24.61
C ILE A 140 -23.80 -1.13 24.02
N TYR A 141 -24.83 -1.86 23.62
CA TYR A 141 -26.05 -1.27 23.05
C TYR A 141 -26.75 -0.32 24.03
N ARG A 142 -26.85 -0.70 25.30
CA ARG A 142 -27.37 0.18 26.36
C ARG A 142 -26.54 1.44 26.54
N LYS A 143 -25.21 1.33 26.55
CA LYS A 143 -24.29 2.47 26.70
C LYS A 143 -24.33 3.41 25.50
N ALA A 144 -24.43 2.85 24.30
CA ALA A 144 -24.57 3.58 23.05
C ALA A 144 -25.99 4.13 22.80
N GLY A 145 -26.98 3.77 23.63
CA GLY A 145 -28.36 4.20 23.46
C GLY A 145 -29.06 3.61 22.22
N VAL A 146 -28.57 2.49 21.69
CA VAL A 146 -29.08 1.88 20.46
C VAL A 146 -29.76 0.53 20.73
N PRO A 147 -30.76 0.12 19.92
CA PRO A 147 -31.50 -1.14 20.14
C PRO A 147 -30.73 -2.40 19.73
N GLY A 148 -29.63 -2.30 18.99
CA GLY A 148 -28.87 -3.46 18.55
C GLY A 148 -27.80 -3.17 17.49
N ARG A 149 -27.26 -4.25 16.92
CA ARG A 149 -26.12 -4.24 15.99
C ARG A 149 -26.29 -3.31 14.79
N GLY A 150 -27.43 -3.39 14.12
CA GLY A 150 -27.70 -2.57 12.93
C GLY A 150 -27.74 -1.08 13.25
N ALA A 151 -28.36 -0.71 14.37
CA ALA A 151 -28.41 0.68 14.82
C ALA A 151 -27.04 1.18 15.31
N LEU A 152 -26.24 0.34 15.97
CA LEU A 152 -24.86 0.66 16.33
C LEU A 152 -24.02 1.01 15.08
N LEU A 153 -24.12 0.17 14.04
CA LEU A 153 -23.46 0.43 12.76
C LEU A 153 -24.00 1.68 12.06
N GLY A 154 -25.32 1.91 12.13
CA GLY A 154 -25.96 3.10 11.57
C GLY A 154 -25.37 4.39 12.12
N VAL A 155 -25.20 4.50 13.44
CA VAL A 155 -24.60 5.69 14.07
C VAL A 155 -23.19 5.97 13.53
N LEU A 156 -22.35 4.95 13.40
CA LEU A 156 -21.00 5.14 12.84
C LEU A 156 -21.02 5.52 11.35
N VAL A 157 -21.93 4.95 10.58
CA VAL A 157 -22.05 5.23 9.14
C VAL A 157 -22.60 6.64 8.91
N ASP A 158 -23.58 7.09 9.69
CA ASP A 158 -24.12 8.44 9.61
C ASP A 158 -23.02 9.48 9.86
N ASP A 159 -22.18 9.27 10.87
CA ASP A 159 -21.06 10.17 11.15
C ASP A 159 -19.95 10.10 10.11
N LEU A 160 -19.69 8.93 9.52
CA LEU A 160 -18.78 8.81 8.38
C LEU A 160 -19.30 9.58 7.15
N MET A 161 -20.61 9.56 6.91
CA MET A 161 -21.25 10.29 5.81
C MET A 161 -21.30 11.81 6.06
N ASN A 162 -21.32 12.22 7.34
CA ASN A 162 -21.29 13.62 7.76
C ASN A 162 -19.86 14.16 7.97
N ALA A 163 -18.84 13.29 7.92
CA ALA A 163 -17.45 13.69 8.07
C ALA A 163 -17.04 14.64 6.92
N PRO A 164 -16.41 15.80 7.21
CA PRO A 164 -16.00 16.74 6.19
C PRO A 164 -15.05 16.09 5.18
N LEU A 165 -15.40 16.14 3.90
CA LEU A 165 -14.51 15.78 2.80
C LEU A 165 -13.36 16.81 2.77
N ALA A 166 -12.26 16.47 3.45
CA ALA A 166 -11.03 17.23 3.69
C ALA A 166 -11.00 18.10 4.97
N PRO A 167 -9.85 18.13 5.67
CA PRO A 167 -9.61 19.10 6.71
C PRO A 167 -9.62 20.49 6.07
N SER A 168 -10.60 21.31 6.45
CA SER A 168 -10.52 22.74 6.18
C SER A 168 -9.35 23.27 7.00
N VAL A 169 -8.19 23.41 6.35
CA VAL A 169 -7.12 24.28 6.83
C VAL A 169 -7.71 25.68 6.81
N THR A 170 -8.38 26.05 7.89
CA THR A 170 -8.80 27.41 8.14
C THR A 170 -7.50 28.17 8.40
N PRO A 171 -7.06 29.06 7.49
CA PRO A 171 -5.91 29.89 7.78
C PRO A 171 -6.33 30.76 8.96
N LEU A 172 -5.58 30.69 10.06
CA LEU A 172 -5.74 31.60 11.18
C LEU A 172 -5.63 33.03 10.63
N ARG A 173 -6.77 33.69 10.48
CA ARG A 173 -6.85 35.12 10.21
C ARG A 173 -6.24 35.80 11.42
N LYS A 174 -4.98 36.22 11.28
CA LYS A 174 -4.32 37.12 12.20
C LYS A 174 -5.14 38.41 12.18
N GLU A 175 -6.00 38.60 13.18
CA GLU A 175 -6.54 39.90 13.49
C GLU A 175 -5.37 40.73 14.01
N ALA A 176 -4.84 41.57 13.10
CA ALA A 176 -3.90 42.62 13.44
C ALA A 176 -4.70 43.73 14.14
N SER A 177 -4.37 43.93 15.42
CA SER A 177 -4.64 45.14 16.18
C SER A 177 -3.89 46.34 15.62
#